data_AF-A0A920WPT7-F1
#
_entry.id   AF-A0A920WPT7-F1
#
_cell.length_a   1.000
_cell.length_b   1.000
_cell.length_c   1.000
_cell.angle_alpha   90.00
_cell.angle_beta   90.00
_cell.angle_gamma   90.00
#
_symmetry.space_group_name_H-M   'P 1'
#
loop_
_entity.id
_entity.type
_entity.pdbx_description
1 polymer ?
#
loop_
_entity_poly.entity_id
_entity_poly.type
_entity_poly.pdbx_seq_one_letter_code
_entity_poly.pdbx_strand_id
1 'polypeptide(L)'
;MEEVDLRSAWNAFCDRLKDGADLVLDPGRPGDDIDRAEGIRALLRRLASEVSRDLEGGDPEHPELSWFHPFKNGQDNPDGLYQIATVDLSRTYRLSGNIGTVRYLGLSVMTTDFSEGKIEQFLTVNGDDLQTDENGTFELLFGAGPCPEDTSSAVWHALPPRRCRLMIRQFFYDWEGEEPADLHLECLEPGPAPSRLGPIDLTSRLGPTADRVVDMTAFWADFGSQHLIRGEVNSFDHVQSAQGAASSMGGSLDQGYGQAWYRIAEGEALLLEVEIPECTYWAVQLGESGTNRWTGGTGSPVSMATRRWWALMACSGPSLPTTTRE
;
A
#
# COMPACT_ATOMS: atom_id res chain seq x y z
N MET A 1 10.99 34.00 19.76
CA MET A 1 10.16 32.99 19.08
C MET A 1 10.15 33.40 17.63
N GLU A 2 10.75 32.60 16.76
CA GLU A 2 10.86 32.93 15.34
C GLU A 2 9.45 33.07 14.75
N GLU A 3 9.17 34.17 14.06
CA GLU A 3 7.85 34.43 13.50
C GLU A 3 7.68 33.54 12.27
N VAL A 4 6.75 32.59 12.35
CA VAL A 4 6.50 31.64 11.26
C VAL A 4 5.63 32.31 10.20
N ASP A 5 6.18 32.48 8.99
CA ASP A 5 5.41 32.96 7.84
C ASP A 5 4.61 31.81 7.20
N LEU A 6 3.37 31.63 7.67
CA LEU A 6 2.43 30.65 7.15
C LEU A 6 2.13 30.84 5.65
N ARG A 7 2.15 32.09 5.16
CA ARG A 7 1.84 32.37 3.75
C ARG A 7 2.99 31.90 2.87
N SER A 8 4.24 32.20 3.25
CA SER A 8 5.40 31.72 2.50
C SER A 8 5.47 30.19 2.50
N ALA A 9 5.23 29.55 3.64
CA ALA A 9 5.23 28.08 3.73
C ALA A 9 4.14 27.43 2.85
N TRP A 10 2.93 28.00 2.84
CA TRP A 10 1.85 27.55 1.96
C TRP A 10 2.18 27.73 0.47
N ASN A 11 2.76 28.87 0.09
CA ASN A 11 3.13 29.11 -1.30
C ASN A 11 4.20 28.11 -1.76
N ALA A 12 5.23 27.87 -0.94
CA ALA A 12 6.27 26.88 -1.23
C ALA A 12 5.70 25.46 -1.38
N PHE A 13 4.76 25.09 -0.50
CA PHE A 13 4.01 23.83 -0.62
C PHE A 13 3.29 23.71 -1.96
N CYS A 14 2.55 24.74 -2.37
CA CYS A 14 1.86 24.74 -3.67
C CYS A 14 2.82 24.73 -4.85
N ASP A 15 3.94 25.46 -4.78
CA ASP A 15 4.93 25.49 -5.84
C ASP A 15 5.57 24.11 -6.01
N ARG A 16 5.90 23.42 -4.92
CA ARG A 16 6.42 22.04 -4.99
C ARG A 16 5.42 21.08 -5.63
N LEU A 17 4.13 21.18 -5.33
CA LEU A 17 3.10 20.35 -5.98
C LEU A 17 2.98 20.60 -7.49
N LYS A 18 3.32 21.80 -7.99
CA LYS A 18 3.36 22.07 -9.44
C LYS A 18 4.45 21.24 -10.12
N ASP A 19 5.61 21.06 -9.49
CA ASP A 19 6.68 20.22 -10.02
C ASP A 19 6.19 18.78 -10.29
N GLY A 20 5.33 18.24 -9.41
CA GLY A 20 4.72 16.92 -9.60
C GLY A 20 3.77 16.86 -10.80
N ALA A 21 3.03 17.94 -11.06
CA ALA A 21 2.19 18.03 -12.25
C ALA A 21 3.02 18.15 -13.52
N ASP A 22 4.08 18.98 -13.51
CA ASP A 22 5.00 19.13 -14.64
C ASP A 22 5.68 17.79 -14.98
N LEU A 23 6.02 16.99 -13.96
CA LEU A 23 6.57 15.66 -14.14
C LEU A 23 5.60 14.71 -14.84
N VAL A 24 4.34 14.68 -14.43
CA VAL A 24 3.32 13.81 -15.03
C VAL A 24 2.99 14.24 -16.46
N LEU A 25 2.99 15.55 -16.72
CA LEU A 25 2.59 16.14 -18.00
C LEU A 25 3.76 16.23 -18.99
N ASP A 26 4.97 15.83 -18.61
CA ASP A 26 6.14 15.85 -19.46
C ASP A 26 5.88 15.05 -20.76
N PRO A 27 5.89 15.71 -21.95
CA PRO A 27 5.67 15.03 -23.22
C PRO A 27 6.78 14.03 -23.58
N GLY A 28 7.93 14.08 -22.90
CA GLY A 28 9.00 13.10 -23.04
C GLY A 28 8.70 11.75 -22.37
N ARG A 29 7.69 11.67 -21.49
CA ARG A 29 7.28 10.43 -20.84
C ARG A 29 6.32 9.62 -21.72
N PRO A 30 6.45 8.27 -21.74
CA PRO A 30 5.50 7.43 -22.44
C PRO A 30 4.09 7.59 -21.88
N GLY A 31 3.09 7.71 -22.76
CA GLY A 31 1.67 7.78 -22.39
C GLY A 31 0.85 8.68 -23.30
N ASP A 32 -0.45 8.42 -23.36
CA ASP A 32 -1.43 9.27 -24.06
C ASP A 32 -2.07 10.31 -23.12
N ASP A 33 -3.07 11.04 -23.62
CA ASP A 33 -3.75 12.07 -22.82
C ASP A 33 -4.57 11.50 -21.67
N ILE A 34 -5.02 10.25 -21.77
CA ILE A 34 -5.72 9.54 -20.69
C ILE A 34 -4.70 9.21 -19.59
N ASP A 35 -3.54 8.66 -19.94
CA ASP A 35 -2.46 8.39 -18.99
C ASP A 35 -2.04 9.66 -18.21
N ARG A 36 -1.96 10.81 -18.92
CA ARG A 36 -1.62 12.11 -18.31
C ARG A 36 -2.70 12.59 -17.34
N ALA A 37 -3.96 12.56 -17.74
CA ALA A 37 -5.08 12.93 -16.88
C ALA A 37 -5.13 12.05 -15.63
N GLU A 38 -4.84 10.77 -15.82
CA GLU A 38 -4.75 9.81 -14.74
C GLU A 38 -3.58 10.13 -13.81
N GLY A 39 -2.38 10.40 -14.32
CA GLY A 39 -1.23 10.76 -13.47
C GLY A 39 -1.50 11.97 -12.56
N ILE A 40 -2.26 12.97 -13.04
CA ILE A 40 -2.70 14.10 -12.21
C ILE A 40 -3.64 13.62 -11.10
N ARG A 41 -4.56 12.69 -11.40
CA ARG A 41 -5.41 12.06 -10.38
C ARG A 41 -4.59 11.27 -9.37
N ALA A 42 -3.49 10.62 -9.76
CA ALA A 42 -2.55 9.97 -8.84
C ALA A 42 -1.93 10.98 -7.88
N LEU A 43 -1.43 12.11 -8.38
CA LEU A 43 -0.84 13.16 -7.57
C LEU A 43 -1.84 13.68 -6.52
N LEU A 44 -3.11 13.89 -6.91
CA LEU A 44 -4.18 14.29 -5.99
C LEU A 44 -4.52 13.23 -4.94
N ARG A 45 -4.62 11.96 -5.34
CA ARG A 45 -4.84 10.83 -4.41
C ARG A 45 -3.70 10.72 -3.41
N ARG A 46 -2.47 10.92 -3.87
CA ARG A 46 -1.28 10.88 -3.04
C ARG A 46 -1.28 12.03 -2.04
N LEU A 47 -1.57 13.25 -2.48
CA LEU A 47 -1.74 14.41 -1.59
C LEU A 47 -2.78 14.14 -0.50
N ALA A 48 -3.96 13.64 -0.88
CA ALA A 48 -5.00 13.31 0.08
C ALA A 48 -4.54 12.24 1.10
N SER A 49 -3.83 11.21 0.64
CA SER A 49 -3.27 10.16 1.50
C SER A 49 -2.24 10.72 2.49
N GLU A 50 -1.31 11.55 2.04
CA GLU A 50 -0.26 12.14 2.90
C GLU A 50 -0.84 13.10 3.94
N VAL A 51 -1.81 13.94 3.55
CA VAL A 51 -2.51 14.82 4.51
C VAL A 51 -3.21 13.98 5.57
N SER A 52 -3.99 12.97 5.16
CA SER A 52 -4.72 12.13 6.11
C SER A 52 -3.80 11.38 7.08
N ARG A 53 -2.67 10.85 6.60
CA ARG A 53 -1.83 9.92 7.38
C ARG A 53 -0.76 10.61 8.21
N ASP A 54 -0.21 11.72 7.72
CA ASP A 54 0.94 12.36 8.34
C ASP A 54 0.57 13.68 9.02
N LEU A 55 -0.34 14.45 8.43
CA LEU A 55 -0.79 15.69 9.04
C LEU A 55 -1.82 15.41 10.13
N GLU A 56 -2.87 14.65 9.80
CA GLU A 56 -3.96 14.34 10.73
C GLU A 56 -3.62 13.13 11.63
N GLY A 57 -3.34 11.95 11.05
CA GLY A 57 -3.06 10.70 11.80
C GLY A 57 -1.59 10.44 12.16
N GLY A 58 -0.75 11.48 12.10
CA GLY A 58 0.71 11.34 12.16
C GLY A 58 1.33 11.35 13.55
N ASP A 59 0.53 11.40 14.61
CA ASP A 59 0.99 11.49 16.00
C ASP A 59 1.34 10.09 16.56
N PRO A 60 2.62 9.80 16.85
CA PRO A 60 3.01 8.51 17.42
C PRO A 60 2.58 8.34 18.89
N GLU A 61 2.25 9.40 19.62
CA GLU A 61 1.78 9.29 21.01
C GLU A 61 0.29 8.96 21.09
N HIS A 62 -0.46 9.31 20.05
CA HIS A 62 -1.90 9.03 19.91
C HIS A 62 -2.15 8.41 18.53
N PRO A 63 -1.63 7.19 18.29
CA PRO A 63 -1.63 6.61 16.95
C PRO A 63 -3.04 6.20 16.52
N GLU A 64 -3.35 6.40 15.24
CA GLU A 64 -4.61 5.98 14.63
C GLU A 64 -4.35 4.99 13.49
N LEU A 65 -5.06 3.85 13.51
CA LEU A 65 -5.08 2.92 12.38
C LEU A 65 -5.92 3.51 11.23
N SER A 66 -5.25 4.30 10.39
CA SER A 66 -5.88 4.96 9.25
C SER A 66 -6.06 4.00 8.09
N TRP A 67 -7.23 4.03 7.47
CA TRP A 67 -7.53 3.27 6.26
C TRP A 67 -6.77 3.84 5.07
N PHE A 68 -6.23 2.95 4.26
CA PHE A 68 -5.55 3.31 3.02
C PHE A 68 -6.54 3.59 1.88
N HIS A 69 -7.71 2.94 1.90
CA HIS A 69 -8.76 3.12 0.89
C HIS A 69 -9.54 4.41 1.07
N PRO A 70 -10.02 5.04 -0.02
CA PRO A 70 -9.95 4.58 -1.43
C PRO A 70 -8.67 5.00 -2.16
N PHE A 71 -7.62 5.45 -1.45
CA PHE A 71 -6.39 5.94 -2.07
C PHE A 71 -5.53 4.78 -2.56
N LYS A 72 -5.13 4.89 -3.82
CA LYS A 72 -4.35 3.86 -4.50
C LYS A 72 -2.89 4.25 -4.52
N ASN A 73 -2.03 3.38 -4.02
CA ASN A 73 -0.58 3.59 -4.02
C ASN A 73 0.11 2.30 -4.46
N GLY A 74 0.88 2.38 -5.55
CA GLY A 74 1.86 1.34 -5.90
C GLY A 74 1.27 -0.04 -6.14
N GLN A 75 0.37 -0.17 -7.13
CA GLN A 75 -0.27 -1.45 -7.48
C GLN A 75 -0.84 -2.20 -6.25
N ASP A 76 -1.57 -1.49 -5.39
CA ASP A 76 -2.23 -2.09 -4.23
C ASP A 76 -3.17 -3.24 -4.61
N ASN A 77 -3.27 -4.24 -3.75
CA ASN A 77 -4.12 -5.42 -3.98
C ASN A 77 -5.60 -5.02 -3.96
N PRO A 78 -6.42 -5.33 -4.98
CA PRO A 78 -7.86 -5.05 -4.95
C PRO A 78 -8.56 -5.69 -3.76
N ASP A 79 -8.12 -6.89 -3.41
CA ASP A 79 -8.69 -7.70 -2.34
C ASP A 79 -8.12 -7.32 -0.98
N GLY A 80 -7.22 -6.33 -0.94
CA GLY A 80 -6.56 -5.93 0.28
C GLY A 80 -7.23 -4.77 0.96
N LEU A 81 -7.67 -4.97 2.19
CA LEU A 81 -7.91 -3.92 3.15
C LEU A 81 -6.58 -3.57 3.83
N TYR A 82 -6.20 -2.31 3.72
CA TYR A 82 -4.94 -1.82 4.28
C TYR A 82 -5.20 -0.77 5.36
N GLN A 83 -4.51 -0.91 6.48
CA GLN A 83 -4.47 0.09 7.54
C GLN A 83 -3.02 0.44 7.86
N ILE A 84 -2.79 1.68 8.28
CA ILE A 84 -1.45 2.15 8.60
C ILE A 84 -1.49 3.19 9.72
N ALA A 85 -0.50 3.13 10.62
CA ALA A 85 -0.32 4.09 11.69
C ALA A 85 1.13 4.56 11.79
N THR A 86 1.32 5.78 12.26
CA THR A 86 2.64 6.30 12.63
C THR A 86 3.04 5.77 14.00
N VAL A 87 4.27 5.26 14.11
CA VAL A 87 4.84 4.81 15.40
C VAL A 87 6.26 5.35 15.57
N ASP A 88 6.65 5.58 16.81
CA ASP A 88 8.03 5.85 17.23
C ASP A 88 8.47 4.76 18.20
N LEU A 89 9.27 3.81 17.71
CA LEU A 89 9.67 2.63 18.47
C LEU A 89 10.55 2.94 19.68
N SER A 90 10.88 4.20 19.97
CA SER A 90 11.38 4.57 21.31
C SER A 90 10.32 4.41 22.41
N ARG A 91 9.05 4.23 22.02
CA ARG A 91 7.90 3.97 22.89
C ARG A 91 7.41 2.53 22.78
N THR A 92 6.58 2.15 23.72
CA THR A 92 5.86 0.87 23.73
C THR A 92 4.46 1.00 23.13
N TYR A 93 4.13 0.13 22.19
CA TYR A 93 2.80 0.03 21.59
C TYR A 93 2.16 -1.33 21.87
N ARG A 94 0.83 -1.33 21.94
CA ARG A 94 0.01 -2.54 21.97
C ARG A 94 -0.93 -2.52 20.77
N LEU A 95 -0.88 -3.58 19.98
CA LEU A 95 -1.90 -3.93 19.01
C LEU A 95 -2.72 -5.09 19.59
N SER A 96 -4.02 -4.89 19.77
CA SER A 96 -4.92 -5.92 20.28
C SER A 96 -6.17 -5.99 19.43
N GLY A 97 -6.92 -7.09 19.57
CA GLY A 97 -8.17 -7.24 18.84
C GLY A 97 -8.53 -8.68 18.56
N ASN A 98 -9.33 -8.87 17.51
CA ASN A 98 -9.74 -10.20 17.04
C ASN A 98 -9.28 -10.39 15.59
N ILE A 99 -8.76 -11.58 15.27
CA ILE A 99 -8.26 -11.88 13.92
C ILE A 99 -9.35 -11.96 12.85
N GLY A 100 -10.63 -12.05 13.26
CA GLY A 100 -11.76 -12.20 12.34
C GLY A 100 -11.71 -13.52 11.58
N THR A 101 -12.22 -13.52 10.36
CA THR A 101 -12.18 -14.68 9.45
C THR A 101 -11.47 -14.37 8.12
N VAL A 102 -10.79 -13.21 8.05
CA VAL A 102 -10.04 -12.76 6.88
C VAL A 102 -9.04 -13.82 6.40
N ARG A 103 -8.95 -14.00 5.09
CA ARG A 103 -8.12 -15.05 4.50
C ARG A 103 -6.63 -14.91 4.81
N TYR A 104 -6.14 -13.68 4.84
CA TYR A 104 -4.75 -13.37 5.18
C TYR A 104 -4.69 -12.09 6.00
N LEU A 105 -4.03 -12.17 7.16
CA LEU A 105 -3.66 -11.02 7.97
C LEU A 105 -2.13 -10.93 8.04
N GLY A 106 -1.57 -9.80 7.62
CA GLY A 106 -0.14 -9.52 7.68
C GLY A 106 0.12 -8.21 8.41
N LEU A 107 0.98 -8.25 9.42
CA LEU A 107 1.41 -7.12 10.23
C LEU A 107 2.87 -6.81 9.89
N SER A 108 3.20 -5.55 9.60
CA SER A 108 4.58 -5.14 9.36
C SER A 108 4.91 -3.82 10.04
N VAL A 109 5.95 -3.81 10.88
CA VAL A 109 6.56 -2.57 11.40
C VAL A 109 7.73 -2.24 10.50
N MET A 110 7.65 -1.13 9.76
CA MET A 110 8.58 -0.83 8.68
C MET A 110 8.63 0.67 8.38
N THR A 111 9.73 1.11 7.76
CA THR A 111 9.75 2.40 7.05
C THR A 111 8.87 2.31 5.80
N THR A 112 8.39 3.44 5.27
CA THR A 112 7.53 3.44 4.06
C THR A 112 7.90 4.48 3.03
N ASP A 113 8.99 5.22 3.27
CA ASP A 113 9.48 6.23 2.34
C ASP A 113 10.70 5.70 1.58
N PHE A 114 10.47 5.30 0.32
CA PHE A 114 11.53 4.79 -0.56
C PHE A 114 12.48 5.91 -1.04
N SER A 115 12.11 7.18 -0.88
CA SER A 115 12.97 8.31 -1.26
C SER A 115 14.18 8.43 -0.32
N GLU A 116 14.05 7.99 0.94
CA GLU A 116 15.14 7.98 1.92
C GLU A 116 16.07 6.76 1.79
N GLY A 117 15.71 5.78 0.95
CA GLY A 117 16.49 4.57 0.71
C GLY A 117 15.66 3.30 0.73
N LYS A 118 16.33 2.16 0.95
CA LYS A 118 15.65 0.86 1.06
C LYS A 118 14.76 0.85 2.28
N ILE A 119 13.57 0.27 2.13
CA ILE A 119 12.72 0.04 3.29
C ILE A 119 13.32 -0.99 4.23
N GLU A 120 13.46 -0.54 5.47
CA GLU A 120 13.78 -1.36 6.62
C GLU A 120 12.48 -1.94 7.20
N GLN A 121 12.45 -3.26 7.37
CA GLN A 121 11.39 -3.98 8.07
C GLN A 121 11.94 -4.45 9.43
N PHE A 122 11.26 -4.06 10.50
CA PHE A 122 11.66 -4.34 11.88
C PHE A 122 10.91 -5.53 12.48
N LEU A 123 9.64 -5.70 12.09
CA LEU A 123 8.79 -6.79 12.52
C LEU A 123 7.87 -7.19 11.37
N THR A 124 7.72 -8.48 11.12
CA THR A 124 6.70 -9.04 10.24
C THR A 124 6.07 -10.24 10.93
N VAL A 125 4.75 -10.24 11.06
CA VAL A 125 3.97 -11.30 11.73
C VAL A 125 2.72 -11.56 10.91
N ASN A 126 2.43 -12.82 10.60
CA ASN A 126 1.17 -13.21 9.98
C ASN A 126 0.14 -13.59 11.05
N GLY A 127 -1.14 -13.52 10.70
CA GLY A 127 -2.24 -13.89 11.60
C GLY A 127 -2.11 -15.29 12.17
N ASP A 128 -1.62 -16.25 11.37
CA ASP A 128 -1.40 -17.64 11.77
C ASP A 128 -0.29 -17.81 12.83
N ASP A 129 0.61 -16.83 12.96
CA ASP A 129 1.70 -16.81 13.94
C ASP A 129 1.32 -16.10 15.24
N LEU A 130 0.15 -15.45 15.30
CA LEU A 130 -0.32 -14.75 16.49
C LEU A 130 -0.79 -15.74 17.55
N GLN A 131 -0.47 -15.45 18.80
CA GLN A 131 -1.03 -16.17 19.94
C GLN A 131 -2.45 -15.69 20.20
N THR A 132 -3.42 -16.50 19.79
CA THR A 132 -4.84 -16.23 19.98
C THR A 132 -5.45 -17.10 21.07
N ASP A 133 -6.50 -16.59 21.71
CA ASP A 133 -7.39 -17.41 22.53
C ASP A 133 -8.36 -18.23 21.67
N GLU A 134 -9.21 -19.03 22.32
CA GLU A 134 -10.21 -19.87 21.64
C GLU A 134 -11.21 -19.08 20.77
N ASN A 135 -11.34 -17.77 20.99
CA ASN A 135 -12.23 -16.88 20.26
C ASN A 135 -11.50 -16.06 19.17
N GLY A 136 -10.19 -16.25 18.98
CA GLY A 136 -9.40 -15.47 18.01
C GLY A 136 -8.93 -14.10 18.53
N THR A 137 -9.08 -13.84 19.83
CA THR A 137 -8.58 -12.60 20.45
C THR A 137 -7.07 -12.69 20.61
N PHE A 138 -6.35 -11.62 20.29
CA PHE A 138 -4.91 -11.56 20.43
C PHE A 138 -4.43 -10.24 21.02
N GLU A 139 -3.17 -10.27 21.46
CA GLU A 139 -2.40 -9.10 21.85
C GLU A 139 -0.98 -9.24 21.28
N LEU A 140 -0.43 -8.15 20.75
CA LEU A 140 0.94 -8.04 20.26
C LEU A 140 1.50 -6.71 20.74
N LEU A 141 2.64 -6.76 21.46
CA LEU A 141 3.33 -5.57 21.94
C LEU A 141 4.68 -5.43 21.24
N PHE A 142 5.05 -4.19 20.95
CA PHE A 142 6.31 -3.89 20.30
C PHE A 142 6.85 -2.52 20.70
N GLY A 143 8.17 -2.40 20.73
CA GLY A 143 8.87 -1.17 21.11
C GLY A 143 10.32 -1.44 21.46
N ALA A 144 11.06 -0.38 21.80
CA ALA A 144 12.42 -0.49 22.29
C ALA A 144 12.46 -0.79 23.80
N GLY A 145 13.52 -1.47 24.23
CA GLY A 145 13.78 -1.75 25.64
C GLY A 145 13.32 -3.13 26.11
N PRO A 146 13.33 -3.36 27.44
CA PRO A 146 12.90 -4.63 28.01
C PRO A 146 11.38 -4.82 27.90
N CYS A 147 10.94 -6.08 27.93
CA CYS A 147 9.52 -6.41 28.06
C CYS A 147 8.93 -5.70 29.29
N PRO A 148 7.75 -5.06 29.19
CA PRO A 148 7.06 -4.48 30.34
C PRO A 148 6.81 -5.55 31.44
N GLU A 149 6.89 -5.15 32.71
CA GLU A 149 6.90 -6.07 33.87
C GLU A 149 5.63 -6.95 33.97
N ASP A 150 4.48 -6.44 33.52
CA ASP A 150 3.18 -7.13 33.55
C ASP A 150 2.80 -7.77 32.19
N THR A 151 3.76 -7.94 31.27
CA THR A 151 3.52 -8.49 29.94
C THR A 151 4.20 -9.86 29.78
N SER A 152 3.47 -10.81 29.19
CA SER A 152 4.06 -12.09 28.81
C SER A 152 5.12 -11.87 27.72
N SER A 153 6.31 -12.42 27.91
CA SER A 153 7.37 -12.39 26.88
C SER A 153 6.95 -13.04 25.54
N ALA A 154 5.86 -13.80 25.54
CA ALA A 154 5.34 -14.49 24.36
C ALA A 154 4.64 -13.55 23.36
N VAL A 155 4.17 -12.38 23.81
CA VAL A 155 3.52 -11.35 22.97
C VAL A 155 4.39 -10.11 22.78
N TRP A 156 5.61 -10.10 23.32
CA TRP A 156 6.53 -8.97 23.28
C TRP A 156 7.55 -9.10 22.14
N HIS A 157 7.65 -8.05 21.33
CA HIS A 157 8.64 -7.90 20.27
C HIS A 157 9.56 -6.70 20.55
N ALA A 158 10.79 -6.98 20.99
CA ALA A 158 11.81 -5.95 21.18
C ALA A 158 12.37 -5.48 19.82
N LEU A 159 12.24 -4.19 19.53
CA LEU A 159 12.64 -3.56 18.26
C LEU A 159 13.64 -2.42 18.51
N PRO A 160 14.49 -2.05 17.52
CA PRO A 160 15.36 -0.89 17.65
C PRO A 160 14.55 0.42 17.65
N PRO A 161 15.01 1.47 18.36
CA PRO A 161 14.34 2.76 18.35
C PRO A 161 14.37 3.36 16.95
N ARG A 162 13.19 3.63 16.39
CA ARG A 162 13.02 4.17 15.04
C ARG A 162 11.61 4.75 14.87
N ARG A 163 11.51 5.95 14.29
CA ARG A 163 10.25 6.47 13.77
C ARG A 163 9.90 5.78 12.46
N CYS A 164 8.75 5.12 12.37
CA CYS A 164 8.36 4.32 11.21
C CYS A 164 6.82 4.19 11.12
N ARG A 165 6.33 3.07 10.56
CA ARG A 165 4.91 2.78 10.38
C ARG A 165 4.59 1.34 10.80
N LEU A 166 3.43 1.15 11.40
CA LEU A 166 2.77 -0.15 11.45
C LEU A 166 1.84 -0.24 10.23
N MET A 167 2.04 -1.23 9.36
CA MET A 167 1.24 -1.51 8.17
C MET A 167 0.50 -2.83 8.36
N ILE A 168 -0.81 -2.80 8.16
CA ILE A 168 -1.70 -3.95 8.24
C ILE A 168 -2.18 -4.28 6.83
N ARG A 169 -2.10 -5.55 6.46
CA ARG A 169 -2.62 -6.09 5.20
C ARG A 169 -3.63 -7.19 5.51
N GLN A 170 -4.87 -6.98 5.10
CA GLN A 170 -5.96 -7.92 5.28
C GLN A 170 -6.48 -8.29 3.90
N PHE A 171 -6.20 -9.49 3.40
CA PHE A 171 -6.63 -9.90 2.06
C PHE A 171 -7.82 -10.83 2.12
N PHE A 172 -8.80 -10.57 1.26
CA PHE A 172 -10.07 -11.28 1.22
C PHE A 172 -10.15 -12.17 -0.02
N TYR A 173 -10.82 -13.30 0.12
CA TYR A 173 -11.33 -14.05 -1.03
C TYR A 173 -12.84 -13.89 -1.20
N ASP A 174 -13.54 -13.67 -0.09
CA ASP A 174 -14.99 -13.48 -0.07
C ASP A 174 -15.32 -12.24 0.76
N TRP A 175 -15.40 -11.08 0.09
CA TRP A 175 -15.77 -9.81 0.72
C TRP A 175 -17.16 -9.80 1.37
N GLU A 176 -18.06 -10.74 1.00
CA GLU A 176 -19.41 -10.81 1.57
C GLU A 176 -19.48 -11.71 2.80
N GLY A 177 -18.65 -12.76 2.85
CA GLY A 177 -18.67 -13.79 3.89
C GLY A 177 -17.52 -13.74 4.91
N GLU A 178 -16.38 -13.15 4.56
CA GLU A 178 -15.23 -13.01 5.47
C GLU A 178 -15.33 -11.71 6.28
N GLU A 179 -14.93 -11.80 7.55
CA GLU A 179 -14.91 -10.69 8.49
C GLU A 179 -13.48 -10.17 8.65
N PRO A 180 -13.24 -8.85 8.50
CA PRO A 180 -11.93 -8.26 8.76
C PRO A 180 -11.53 -8.48 10.22
N ALA A 181 -10.23 -8.51 10.46
CA ALA A 181 -9.68 -8.37 11.79
C ALA A 181 -10.09 -7.01 12.37
N ASP A 182 -10.64 -7.03 13.59
CA ASP A 182 -10.95 -5.84 14.37
C ASP A 182 -9.75 -5.49 15.23
N LEU A 183 -9.12 -4.34 14.98
CA LEU A 183 -7.79 -4.01 15.47
C LEU A 183 -7.80 -2.68 16.22
N HIS A 184 -7.20 -2.69 17.41
CA HIS A 184 -6.98 -1.52 18.24
C HIS A 184 -5.49 -1.32 18.47
N LEU A 185 -4.98 -0.13 18.17
CA LEU A 185 -3.60 0.27 18.40
C LEU A 185 -3.57 1.37 19.46
N GLU A 186 -2.73 1.20 20.47
CA GLU A 186 -2.47 2.24 21.46
C GLU A 186 -0.97 2.36 21.78
N CYS A 187 -0.55 3.58 22.15
CA CYS A 187 0.73 3.84 22.79
C CYS A 187 0.55 3.70 24.30
N LEU A 188 1.40 2.91 24.97
CA LEU A 188 1.28 2.67 26.42
C LEU A 188 1.87 3.81 27.27
N GLU A 189 2.59 4.72 26.63
CA GLU A 189 3.23 5.88 27.24
C GLU A 189 2.82 7.18 26.52
N PRO A 190 1.51 7.48 26.39
CA PRO A 190 1.07 8.64 25.65
C PRO A 190 1.40 9.92 26.43
N GLY A 191 1.74 10.98 25.70
CA GLY A 191 1.83 12.32 26.27
C GLY A 191 0.45 12.87 26.65
N PRO A 192 0.38 14.16 27.05
CA PRO A 192 -0.90 14.82 27.24
C PRO A 192 -1.72 14.77 25.94
N ALA A 193 -3.05 14.85 26.06
CA ALA A 193 -3.95 14.85 24.91
C ALA A 193 -3.50 15.90 23.87
N PRO A 194 -3.59 15.60 22.57
CA PRO A 194 -3.11 16.51 21.52
C PRO A 194 -3.74 17.89 21.65
N SER A 195 -2.90 18.93 21.61
CA SER A 195 -3.36 20.32 21.56
C SER A 195 -3.66 20.75 20.14
N ARG A 196 -4.15 21.99 19.96
CA ARG A 196 -4.34 22.58 18.64
C ARG A 196 -3.01 22.66 17.90
N LEU A 197 -3.02 22.28 16.62
CA LEU A 197 -1.84 22.36 15.75
C LEU A 197 -1.31 23.80 15.71
N GLY A 198 -0.06 23.99 16.14
CA GLY A 198 0.61 25.29 16.14
C GLY A 198 1.19 25.64 14.76
N PRO A 199 1.49 26.93 14.49
CA PRO A 199 2.12 27.34 13.25
C PRO A 199 3.47 26.66 12.97
N ILE A 200 4.29 26.44 14.00
CA ILE A 200 5.60 25.77 13.89
C ILE A 200 5.41 24.31 13.45
N ASP A 201 4.49 23.59 14.08
CA ASP A 201 4.21 22.19 13.77
C ASP A 201 3.66 22.05 12.35
N LEU A 202 2.70 22.89 11.96
CA LEU A 202 2.14 22.86 10.60
C LEU A 202 3.23 23.11 9.55
N THR A 203 4.02 24.18 9.71
CA THR A 203 5.03 24.55 8.70
C THR A 203 6.16 23.53 8.59
N SER A 204 6.54 22.87 9.69
CA SER A 204 7.52 21.77 9.65
C SER A 204 7.02 20.54 8.89
N ARG A 205 5.70 20.36 8.73
CA ARG A 205 5.10 19.22 8.02
C ARG A 205 4.84 19.50 6.54
N LEU A 206 4.51 20.74 6.16
CA LEU A 206 4.12 21.08 4.79
C LEU A 206 5.18 20.70 3.74
N GLY A 207 6.43 21.13 3.93
CA GLY A 207 7.53 20.82 2.99
C GLY A 207 7.71 19.32 2.78
N PRO A 208 7.99 18.54 3.84
CA PRO A 208 8.11 17.09 3.74
C PRO A 208 6.89 16.38 3.13
N THR A 209 5.67 16.87 3.40
CA THR A 209 4.46 16.34 2.76
C THR A 209 4.48 16.58 1.26
N ALA A 210 4.81 17.78 0.79
CA ALA A 210 4.89 18.05 -0.65
C ALA A 210 5.98 17.20 -1.34
N ASP A 211 7.14 17.05 -0.71
CA ASP A 211 8.22 16.21 -1.23
C ASP A 211 7.78 14.75 -1.37
N ARG A 212 7.21 14.15 -0.32
CA ARG A 212 6.69 12.78 -0.39
C ARG A 212 5.61 12.57 -1.43
N VAL A 213 4.79 13.60 -1.70
CA VAL A 213 3.78 13.55 -2.76
C VAL A 213 4.47 13.48 -4.12
N VAL A 214 5.36 14.43 -4.41
CA VAL A 214 5.98 14.54 -5.73
C VAL A 214 6.95 13.39 -5.99
N ASP A 215 7.81 13.07 -5.03
CA ASP A 215 8.88 12.08 -5.22
C ASP A 215 8.34 10.66 -5.38
N MET A 216 7.23 10.33 -4.71
CA MET A 216 6.59 9.04 -4.96
C MET A 216 5.86 9.01 -6.30
N THR A 217 5.20 10.09 -6.70
CA THR A 217 4.59 10.15 -8.03
C THR A 217 5.67 9.99 -9.12
N ALA A 218 6.83 10.63 -8.93
CA ALA A 218 8.01 10.46 -9.79
C ALA A 218 8.49 9.01 -9.83
N PHE A 219 8.68 8.41 -8.65
CA PHE A 219 9.14 7.03 -8.51
C PHE A 219 8.26 6.05 -9.29
N TRP A 220 6.93 6.10 -9.12
CA TRP A 220 6.04 5.16 -9.81
C TRP A 220 5.97 5.42 -11.32
N ALA A 221 6.05 6.68 -11.74
CA ALA A 221 6.11 7.01 -13.16
C ALA A 221 7.42 6.55 -13.81
N ASP A 222 8.56 6.64 -13.11
CA ASP A 222 9.86 6.13 -13.55
C ASP A 222 9.86 4.61 -13.57
N PHE A 223 9.32 3.98 -12.53
CA PHE A 223 9.18 2.54 -12.40
C PHE A 223 8.46 1.96 -13.62
N GLY A 224 7.27 2.50 -13.97
CA GLY A 224 6.54 2.04 -15.15
C GLY A 224 7.29 2.28 -16.46
N SER A 225 7.97 3.42 -16.59
CA SER A 225 8.77 3.73 -17.79
C SER A 225 9.94 2.75 -17.98
N GLN A 226 10.58 2.31 -16.89
CA GLN A 226 11.70 1.37 -16.94
C GLN A 226 11.27 -0.01 -17.44
N HIS A 227 10.11 -0.51 -17.04
CA HIS A 227 9.57 -1.78 -17.55
C HIS A 227 9.34 -1.72 -19.08
N LEU A 228 8.79 -0.59 -19.56
CA LEU A 228 8.61 -0.36 -21.00
C LEU A 228 9.94 -0.31 -21.76
N ILE A 229 10.96 0.37 -21.20
CA ILE A 229 12.30 0.45 -21.80
C ILE A 229 12.99 -0.92 -21.85
N ARG A 230 12.79 -1.77 -20.84
CA ARG A 230 13.33 -3.14 -20.80
C ARG A 230 12.59 -4.12 -21.73
N GLY A 231 11.49 -3.69 -22.35
CA GLY A 231 10.69 -4.54 -23.24
C GLY A 231 9.90 -5.61 -22.49
N GLU A 232 9.61 -5.39 -21.21
CA GLU A 232 8.87 -6.31 -20.33
C GLU A 232 7.35 -6.21 -20.58
N VAL A 233 6.96 -6.42 -21.84
CA VAL A 233 5.59 -6.26 -22.35
C VAL A 233 5.05 -7.60 -22.85
N ASN A 234 3.84 -7.96 -22.42
CA ASN A 234 3.16 -9.23 -22.70
C ASN A 234 3.97 -10.48 -22.31
N SER A 235 4.95 -10.36 -21.42
CA SER A 235 5.77 -11.48 -20.93
C SER A 235 6.11 -11.33 -19.45
N PHE A 236 6.14 -12.46 -18.74
CA PHE A 236 6.56 -12.58 -17.36
C PHE A 236 7.95 -13.25 -17.22
N ASP A 237 8.70 -13.44 -18.31
CA ASP A 237 9.99 -14.17 -18.29
C ASP A 237 11.05 -13.53 -17.37
N HIS A 238 10.92 -12.23 -17.12
CA HIS A 238 11.79 -11.46 -16.25
C HIS A 238 11.41 -11.58 -14.77
N VAL A 239 10.23 -12.11 -14.45
CA VAL A 239 9.76 -12.30 -13.08
C VAL A 239 10.56 -13.44 -12.45
N GLN A 240 11.44 -13.08 -11.54
CA GLN A 240 12.15 -14.05 -10.71
C GLN A 240 11.24 -14.42 -9.53
N SER A 241 11.05 -15.72 -9.29
CA SER A 241 10.24 -16.26 -8.19
C SER A 241 10.83 -16.06 -6.79
N ALA A 242 11.68 -15.04 -6.60
CA ALA A 242 12.36 -14.80 -5.34
C ALA A 242 11.43 -14.07 -4.36
N GLN A 243 11.01 -14.79 -3.31
CA GLN A 243 10.42 -14.18 -2.10
C GLN A 243 11.31 -13.02 -1.63
N GLY A 244 10.68 -11.90 -1.27
CA GLY A 244 11.37 -10.76 -0.68
C GLY A 244 12.06 -9.78 -1.64
N ALA A 245 12.06 -9.97 -2.96
CA ALA A 245 12.64 -8.97 -3.88
C ALA A 245 11.95 -7.58 -3.75
N ALA A 246 10.63 -7.59 -3.59
CA ALA A 246 9.84 -6.38 -3.36
C ALA A 246 9.90 -5.86 -1.91
N SER A 247 10.56 -6.56 -0.98
CA SER A 247 10.66 -6.15 0.43
C SER A 247 11.37 -4.80 0.59
N SER A 248 12.36 -4.54 -0.27
CA SER A 248 13.08 -3.27 -0.35
C SER A 248 12.18 -2.11 -0.81
N MET A 249 11.07 -2.43 -1.47
CA MET A 249 9.98 -1.54 -1.88
C MET A 249 8.71 -1.76 -1.04
N GLY A 250 8.87 -2.31 0.17
CA GLY A 250 7.81 -2.38 1.16
C GLY A 250 6.73 -3.43 0.88
N GLY A 251 6.98 -4.34 -0.06
CA GLY A 251 6.22 -5.59 -0.18
C GLY A 251 6.37 -6.46 1.07
N SER A 252 5.37 -7.31 1.31
CA SER A 252 5.48 -8.33 2.37
C SER A 252 6.60 -9.31 2.04
N LEU A 253 7.32 -9.79 3.06
CA LEU A 253 8.37 -10.81 2.90
C LEU A 253 7.80 -12.15 2.43
N ASP A 254 6.54 -12.43 2.78
CA ASP A 254 5.85 -13.68 2.48
C ASP A 254 5.14 -13.68 1.13
N GLN A 255 5.25 -12.58 0.37
CA GLN A 255 4.61 -12.43 -0.93
C GLN A 255 5.63 -12.52 -2.06
N GLY A 256 5.31 -13.35 -3.05
CA GLY A 256 5.96 -13.32 -4.37
C GLY A 256 5.25 -12.32 -5.25
N TYR A 257 5.99 -11.36 -5.82
CA TYR A 257 5.44 -10.35 -6.72
C TYR A 257 5.94 -10.61 -8.14
N GLY A 258 5.00 -10.57 -9.09
CA GLY A 258 5.27 -10.63 -10.52
C GLY A 258 4.46 -9.58 -11.24
N GLN A 259 5.09 -8.90 -12.19
CA GLN A 259 4.48 -7.80 -12.92
C GLN A 259 4.85 -7.93 -14.40
N ALA A 260 3.96 -7.50 -15.28
CA ALA A 260 4.23 -7.34 -16.69
C ALA A 260 3.37 -6.20 -17.23
N TRP A 261 3.92 -5.41 -18.15
CA TRP A 261 3.10 -4.48 -18.92
C TRP A 261 2.39 -5.25 -20.01
N TYR A 262 1.21 -4.80 -20.43
CA TYR A 262 0.50 -5.42 -21.53
C TYR A 262 0.16 -4.39 -22.61
N ARG A 263 0.16 -4.86 -23.86
CA ARG A 263 -0.31 -4.12 -25.02
C ARG A 263 -1.05 -5.10 -25.91
N ILE A 264 -2.36 -4.91 -26.03
CA ILE A 264 -3.25 -5.83 -26.73
C ILE A 264 -3.98 -5.00 -27.79
N ALA A 265 -3.80 -5.34 -29.07
CA ALA A 265 -4.54 -4.65 -30.13
C ALA A 265 -6.02 -5.04 -30.13
N GLU A 266 -6.84 -4.28 -30.87
CA GLU A 266 -8.24 -4.65 -31.09
C GLU A 266 -8.32 -6.03 -31.76
N GLY A 267 -9.15 -6.93 -31.19
CA GLY A 267 -9.28 -8.31 -31.68
C GLY A 267 -8.18 -9.27 -31.23
N GLU A 268 -7.19 -8.79 -30.46
CA GLU A 268 -6.20 -9.65 -29.80
C GLU A 268 -6.58 -9.94 -28.35
N ALA A 269 -5.94 -10.98 -27.79
CA ALA A 269 -6.02 -11.29 -26.39
C ALA A 269 -4.67 -11.78 -25.84
N LEU A 270 -4.38 -11.46 -24.59
CA LEU A 270 -3.26 -12.01 -23.84
C LEU A 270 -3.77 -13.16 -22.96
N LEU A 271 -3.20 -14.34 -23.17
CA LEU A 271 -3.51 -15.55 -22.41
C LEU A 271 -2.47 -15.75 -21.32
N LEU A 272 -2.89 -15.70 -20.06
CA LEU A 272 -2.04 -15.99 -18.92
C LEU A 272 -2.31 -17.41 -18.43
N GLU A 273 -1.31 -18.27 -18.56
CA GLU A 273 -1.29 -19.61 -17.99
C GLU A 273 -0.45 -19.62 -16.72
N VAL A 274 -1.02 -20.10 -15.62
CA VAL A 274 -0.31 -20.22 -14.35
C VAL A 274 -0.59 -21.56 -13.71
N GLU A 275 0.46 -22.17 -13.16
CA GLU A 275 0.32 -23.24 -12.17
C GLU A 275 0.07 -22.59 -10.82
N ILE A 276 -1.10 -22.88 -10.23
CA ILE A 276 -1.52 -22.23 -8.98
C ILE A 276 -0.51 -22.58 -7.88
N PRO A 277 0.11 -21.58 -7.23
CA PRO A 277 1.09 -21.83 -6.18
C PRO A 277 0.42 -22.40 -4.92
N GLU A 278 1.11 -23.30 -4.23
CA GLU A 278 0.71 -23.75 -2.89
C GLU A 278 0.95 -22.61 -1.88
N CYS A 279 -0.09 -21.83 -1.60
CA CYS A 279 -0.01 -20.68 -0.70
C CYS A 279 -1.37 -20.32 -0.08
N THR A 280 -1.37 -19.48 0.94
CA THR A 280 -2.59 -19.03 1.64
C THR A 280 -3.47 -18.16 0.75
N TYR A 281 -2.87 -17.27 -0.04
CA TYR A 281 -3.54 -16.33 -0.93
C TYR A 281 -2.73 -16.13 -2.23
N TRP A 282 -3.41 -16.11 -3.38
CA TRP A 282 -2.84 -15.70 -4.67
C TRP A 282 -3.87 -14.92 -5.48
N ALA A 283 -3.40 -13.99 -6.30
CA ALA A 283 -4.25 -13.24 -7.23
C ALA A 283 -3.45 -12.72 -8.42
N VAL A 284 -4.18 -12.30 -9.45
CA VAL A 284 -3.68 -11.50 -10.57
C VAL A 284 -4.57 -10.27 -10.69
N GLN A 285 -3.96 -9.10 -10.81
CA GLN A 285 -4.67 -7.84 -10.94
C GLN A 285 -4.23 -7.09 -12.20
N LEU A 286 -5.14 -6.29 -12.74
CA LEU A 286 -4.85 -5.35 -13.81
C LEU A 286 -4.73 -3.94 -13.25
N GLY A 287 -3.73 -3.21 -13.74
CA GLY A 287 -3.56 -1.78 -13.52
C GLY A 287 -3.32 -1.05 -14.83
N GLU A 288 -3.51 0.27 -14.84
CA GLU A 288 -3.14 1.14 -15.96
C GLU A 288 -1.75 1.74 -15.73
N SER A 289 -1.07 2.10 -16.83
CA SER A 289 0.32 2.57 -16.88
C SER A 289 0.62 3.84 -16.07
N GLY A 290 -0.40 4.65 -15.77
CA GLY A 290 -0.26 5.92 -15.05
C GLY A 290 -0.99 6.00 -13.72
N THR A 291 -2.04 5.20 -13.50
CA THR A 291 -2.74 5.09 -12.20
C THR A 291 -3.57 3.83 -12.08
N ASN A 292 -3.83 3.45 -10.84
CA ASN A 292 -4.82 2.43 -10.50
C ASN A 292 -6.24 2.94 -10.82
N ARG A 293 -6.70 2.72 -12.06
CA ARG A 293 -8.12 2.63 -12.40
C ARG A 293 -8.52 1.16 -12.43
N TRP A 294 -9.50 0.83 -11.59
CA TRP A 294 -10.09 -0.49 -11.52
C TRP A 294 -11.15 -0.63 -12.60
N THR A 295 -10.90 -1.48 -13.57
CA THR A 295 -11.93 -2.40 -14.06
C THR A 295 -11.57 -3.77 -13.54
N GLY A 296 -11.84 -3.99 -12.25
CA GLY A 296 -11.95 -5.34 -11.74
C GLY A 296 -13.19 -5.96 -12.38
N GLY A 297 -12.98 -6.87 -13.33
CA GLY A 297 -13.86 -8.03 -13.37
C GLY A 297 -13.67 -8.70 -12.02
N THR A 298 -14.70 -8.71 -11.19
CA THR A 298 -14.75 -9.52 -9.98
C THR A 298 -14.71 -10.98 -10.42
N GLY A 299 -13.50 -11.48 -10.65
CA GLY A 299 -13.25 -12.89 -10.44
C GLY A 299 -13.39 -13.06 -8.94
N SER A 300 -14.52 -13.63 -8.49
CA SER A 300 -14.45 -14.50 -7.32
C SER A 300 -13.19 -15.34 -7.48
N PRO A 301 -12.31 -15.48 -6.48
CA PRO A 301 -11.25 -16.47 -6.55
C PRO A 301 -11.96 -17.80 -6.80
N VAL A 302 -11.97 -18.22 -8.06
CA VAL A 302 -12.59 -19.48 -8.44
C VAL A 302 -11.60 -20.52 -7.93
N SER A 303 -11.82 -20.95 -6.69
CA SER A 303 -11.25 -22.17 -6.15
C SER A 303 -11.76 -23.32 -7.01
N MET A 304 -11.00 -23.67 -8.04
CA MET A 304 -11.19 -24.88 -8.81
C MET A 304 -9.99 -25.80 -8.60
N ALA A 305 -10.29 -27.02 -8.20
CA ALA A 305 -9.34 -28.10 -7.96
C ALA A 305 -8.77 -28.66 -9.29
N THR A 306 -8.14 -27.82 -10.11
CA THR A 306 -7.33 -28.26 -11.25
C THR A 306 -6.02 -27.48 -11.31
N ARG A 307 -4.91 -28.19 -11.56
CA ARG A 307 -3.51 -27.68 -11.45
C ARG A 307 -3.11 -26.59 -12.46
N ARG A 308 -4.01 -26.13 -13.32
CA ARG A 308 -3.75 -25.09 -14.32
C ARG A 308 -4.93 -24.15 -14.44
N TRP A 309 -4.63 -22.86 -14.43
CA TRP A 309 -5.60 -21.79 -14.59
C TRP A 309 -5.28 -20.93 -15.81
N TRP A 310 -6.33 -20.33 -16.39
CA TRP A 310 -6.26 -19.52 -17.60
C TRP A 310 -6.99 -18.19 -17.38
N ALA A 311 -6.29 -17.05 -17.56
CA ALA A 311 -6.91 -15.74 -17.73
C ALA A 311 -6.86 -15.33 -19.20
N LEU A 312 -7.99 -14.82 -19.71
CA LEU A 312 -8.05 -14.15 -21.01
C LEU A 312 -8.24 -12.66 -20.79
N MET A 313 -7.28 -11.85 -21.22
CA MET A 313 -7.42 -10.39 -21.32
C MET A 313 -7.65 -10.03 -22.78
N ALA A 314 -8.76 -9.37 -23.12
CA ALA A 314 -9.10 -9.01 -24.50
C ALA A 314 -9.55 -7.55 -24.61
N CYS A 315 -9.22 -6.90 -25.73
CA CYS A 315 -9.76 -5.58 -26.09
C CYS A 315 -10.95 -5.78 -27.04
N SER A 316 -12.17 -5.55 -26.56
CA SER A 316 -13.38 -5.59 -27.39
C SER A 316 -13.65 -4.22 -28.01
N GLY A 317 -13.74 -4.17 -29.35
CA GLY A 317 -14.25 -3.00 -30.07
C GLY A 317 -15.72 -2.70 -29.72
N PRO A 318 -16.24 -1.51 -30.10
CA PRO A 318 -17.62 -1.13 -29.82
C PRO A 318 -18.58 -2.20 -30.37
N SER A 319 -19.46 -2.67 -29.50
CA SER A 319 -20.39 -3.77 -29.75
C SER A 319 -21.22 -3.54 -31.03
N LEU A 320 -21.04 -4.42 -32.02
CA LEU A 320 -22.00 -4.57 -33.11
C LEU A 320 -23.29 -5.21 -32.57
N PRO A 321 -24.47 -4.81 -33.08
CA PRO A 321 -25.75 -5.20 -32.52
C PRO A 321 -25.95 -6.71 -32.62
N THR A 322 -26.37 -7.32 -31.51
CA THR A 322 -26.84 -8.71 -31.44
C THR A 322 -27.96 -8.93 -32.44
N THR A 323 -27.66 -9.52 -33.59
CA THR A 323 -28.65 -10.25 -34.38
C THR A 323 -28.77 -11.65 -33.81
N THR A 324 -29.81 -11.87 -33.03
CA THR A 324 -30.34 -13.20 -32.75
C THR A 324 -30.60 -13.92 -34.08
N ARG A 325 -30.07 -15.12 -34.23
CA ARG A 325 -30.61 -16.13 -35.14
C ARG A 325 -31.00 -17.35 -34.32
N GLU A 326 -32.21 -17.80 -34.61
CA GLU A 326 -32.91 -18.98 -34.07
C GLU A 326 -32.10 -20.28 -34.23
#